data_AF-A0A9E3SEH1-F1
#
_entry.id   AF-A0A9E3SEH1-F1
#
_cell.length_a   1.000
_cell.length_b   1.000
_cell.length_c   1.000
_cell.angle_alpha   90.00
_cell.angle_beta   90.00
_cell.angle_gamma   90.00
#
_symmetry.space_group_name_H-M   'P 1'
#
loop_
_entity.id
_entity.type
_entity.pdbx_description
1 polymer ?
#
loop_
_entity_poly.entity_id
_entity_poly.type
_entity_poly.pdbx_seq_one_letter_code
_entity_poly.pdbx_strand_id
1 'polypeptide(L)'
;AYLYCLFQACLKKRLFNLFHRANLNLRLNRHVHRSFGNYVTWETPFPVLMKANLPDVVLANKSTIESTIILPPGDISRLDADYDLVYLDPPYVNGSRSGEDYLTRYHFLEGLSNYANWGKEINSASPIKALKSRTYISEWQSKRMFRELLFDLIHTHRQSIVVLSYLAGAYPNEEEIANHFRKNFQCVSVLKKDFSHALAKGKKIELLFIGINA
;
A
#
# COMPACT_ATOMS: atom_id res chain seq x y z
N ALA A 1 0.41 -19.16 -0.61
CA ALA A 1 -0.93 -19.44 -1.17
C ALA A 1 -2.07 -19.16 -0.19
N TYR A 2 -2.16 -19.89 0.93
CA TYR A 2 -3.32 -19.81 1.86
C TYR A 2 -3.61 -18.39 2.38
N LEU A 3 -2.63 -17.74 3.01
CA LEU A 3 -2.81 -16.40 3.58
C LEU A 3 -3.20 -15.37 2.52
N TYR A 4 -2.60 -15.43 1.32
CA TYR A 4 -2.99 -14.57 0.21
C TYR A 4 -4.48 -14.73 -0.15
N CYS A 5 -4.95 -15.97 -0.36
CA CYS A 5 -6.34 -16.22 -0.72
C CYS A 5 -7.30 -15.78 0.40
N LEU A 6 -6.92 -15.98 1.66
CA LEU A 6 -7.66 -15.51 2.82
C LEU A 6 -7.74 -13.98 2.85
N PHE A 7 -6.61 -13.29 2.65
CA PHE A 7 -6.55 -11.84 2.63
C PHE A 7 -7.42 -11.25 1.52
N GLN A 8 -7.37 -11.82 0.32
CA GLN A 8 -8.25 -11.42 -0.78
C GLN A 8 -9.72 -11.61 -0.44
N ALA A 9 -10.09 -12.73 0.19
CA ALA A 9 -11.46 -12.94 0.66
C ALA A 9 -11.88 -11.92 1.75
N CYS A 10 -10.98 -11.59 2.68
CA CYS A 10 -11.20 -10.56 3.70
C CYS A 10 -11.38 -9.17 3.08
N LEU A 11 -10.55 -8.81 2.10
CA LEU A 11 -10.64 -7.53 1.37
C LEU A 11 -11.96 -7.42 0.61
N LYS A 12 -12.43 -8.50 -0.03
CA LYS A 12 -13.73 -8.54 -0.73
C LYS A 12 -14.92 -8.37 0.23
N LYS A 13 -14.80 -8.84 1.47
CA LYS A 13 -15.84 -8.81 2.51
C LYS A 13 -15.76 -7.63 3.49
N ARG A 14 -14.77 -6.75 3.36
CA ARG A 14 -14.60 -5.65 4.33
C ARG A 14 -15.66 -4.57 4.12
N LEU A 15 -16.11 -4.01 5.24
CA LEU A 15 -17.16 -3.01 5.30
C LEU A 15 -16.58 -1.63 5.06
N PHE A 16 -17.14 -0.85 4.12
CA PHE A 16 -16.69 0.52 3.84
C PHE A 16 -15.17 0.63 3.58
N ASN A 17 -14.57 -0.41 3.00
CA ASN A 17 -13.12 -0.53 2.79
C ASN A 17 -12.25 -0.57 4.08
N LEU A 18 -12.84 -0.89 5.23
CA LEU A 18 -12.18 -0.90 6.54
C LEU A 18 -12.45 -2.20 7.32
N PHE A 19 -11.54 -2.52 8.25
CA PHE A 19 -11.69 -3.61 9.21
C PHE A 19 -12.11 -3.13 10.61
N HIS A 20 -13.00 -2.13 10.69
CA HIS A 20 -13.39 -1.49 11.94
C HIS A 20 -14.17 -2.45 12.86
N ARG A 21 -13.72 -2.67 14.11
CA ARG A 21 -14.41 -3.57 15.07
C ARG A 21 -15.80 -3.09 15.48
N ALA A 22 -16.07 -1.77 15.50
CA ALA A 22 -17.42 -1.26 15.78
C ALA A 22 -18.47 -1.68 14.74
N ASN A 23 -18.03 -2.11 13.55
CA ASN A 23 -18.93 -2.62 12.51
C ASN A 23 -19.35 -4.08 12.77
N LEU A 24 -18.91 -4.72 13.86
CA LEU A 24 -19.32 -6.07 14.23
C LEU A 24 -20.85 -6.17 14.39
N ASN A 25 -21.49 -5.13 14.93
CA ASN A 25 -22.95 -5.08 15.05
C ASN A 25 -23.67 -5.12 13.70
N LEU A 26 -23.02 -4.67 12.61
CA LEU A 26 -23.55 -4.85 11.26
C LEU A 26 -23.57 -6.34 10.86
N ARG A 27 -22.77 -7.21 11.47
CA ARG A 27 -22.83 -8.65 11.20
C ARG A 27 -23.83 -9.39 12.07
N LEU A 28 -24.02 -8.94 13.31
CA LEU A 28 -24.80 -9.67 14.30
C LEU A 28 -26.29 -9.29 14.30
N ASN A 29 -26.61 -8.04 13.96
CA ASN A 29 -28.01 -7.58 13.93
C ASN A 29 -28.75 -8.10 12.68
N ARG A 30 -29.50 -9.19 12.86
CA ARG A 30 -30.34 -9.85 11.84
C ARG A 30 -31.69 -9.16 11.59
N HIS A 31 -32.10 -8.24 12.47
CA HIS A 31 -33.42 -7.59 12.42
C HIS A 31 -33.45 -6.27 11.63
N VAL A 32 -32.39 -5.95 10.88
CA VAL A 32 -32.32 -4.72 10.08
C VAL A 32 -32.33 -5.08 8.61
N HIS A 33 -33.35 -4.65 7.87
CA HIS A 33 -33.35 -4.71 6.40
C HIS A 33 -32.31 -3.75 5.84
N ARG A 34 -31.39 -4.27 5.03
CA ARG A 34 -30.30 -3.47 4.45
C ARG A 34 -30.12 -3.79 2.97
N SER A 35 -29.93 -2.74 2.18
CA SER A 35 -29.50 -2.81 0.79
C SER A 35 -27.99 -2.56 0.73
N PHE A 36 -27.18 -3.60 0.91
CA PHE A 36 -25.75 -3.50 0.63
C PHE A 36 -25.49 -3.80 -0.85
N GLY A 37 -24.84 -2.88 -1.56
CA GLY A 37 -24.43 -3.09 -2.96
C GLY A 37 -23.45 -4.27 -3.16
N ASN A 38 -22.94 -4.86 -2.08
CA ASN A 38 -22.04 -6.03 -2.09
C ASN A 38 -22.59 -7.22 -1.28
N TYR A 39 -23.90 -7.29 -1.04
CA TYR A 39 -24.54 -8.32 -0.21
C TYR A 39 -24.20 -9.76 -0.64
N VAL A 40 -24.18 -10.02 -1.96
CA VAL A 40 -23.86 -11.35 -2.52
C VAL A 40 -22.46 -11.80 -2.09
N THR A 41 -21.44 -10.95 -2.27
CA THR A 41 -20.04 -11.27 -1.88
C THR A 41 -19.91 -11.43 -0.37
N TRP A 42 -20.68 -10.68 0.40
CA TRP A 42 -20.69 -10.76 1.85
C TRP A 42 -21.21 -12.10 2.37
N GLU A 43 -22.32 -12.59 1.81
CA GLU A 43 -22.92 -13.87 2.18
C GLU A 43 -22.19 -15.08 1.57
N THR A 44 -21.41 -14.87 0.51
CA THR A 44 -20.61 -15.94 -0.10
C THR A 44 -19.66 -16.55 0.92
N PRO A 45 -19.60 -17.88 1.13
CA PRO A 45 -18.68 -18.48 2.09
C PRO A 45 -17.20 -18.15 1.83
N PHE A 46 -16.39 -18.02 2.89
CA PHE A 46 -14.94 -17.78 2.76
C PHE A 46 -14.23 -18.79 1.86
N PRO A 47 -14.46 -20.13 1.98
CA PRO A 47 -13.79 -21.10 1.12
C PRO A 47 -14.05 -20.87 -0.37
N VAL A 48 -15.25 -20.41 -0.74
CA VAL A 48 -15.60 -20.10 -2.14
C VAL A 48 -14.79 -18.90 -2.63
N LEU A 49 -14.77 -17.80 -1.87
CA LEU A 49 -13.98 -16.62 -2.24
C LEU A 49 -12.48 -16.92 -2.28
N MET A 50 -11.96 -17.71 -1.33
CA MET A 50 -10.55 -18.09 -1.29
C MET A 50 -10.16 -18.89 -2.52
N LYS A 51 -10.95 -19.91 -2.89
CA LYS A 51 -10.73 -20.71 -4.10
C LYS A 51 -10.73 -19.86 -5.37
N ALA A 52 -11.60 -18.86 -5.45
CA ALA A 52 -11.66 -17.94 -6.58
C ALA A 52 -10.38 -17.11 -6.78
N ASN A 53 -9.52 -16.96 -5.76
CA ASN A 53 -8.23 -16.26 -5.86
C ASN A 53 -7.03 -17.20 -6.06
N LEU A 54 -7.25 -18.51 -6.18
CA LEU A 54 -6.15 -19.45 -6.46
C LEU A 54 -5.48 -19.20 -7.83
N PRO A 55 -6.20 -18.84 -8.90
CA PRO A 55 -5.56 -18.56 -10.19
C PRO A 55 -4.49 -17.46 -10.11
N ASP A 56 -4.70 -16.43 -9.29
CA ASP A 56 -3.73 -15.34 -9.09
C ASP A 56 -2.42 -15.87 -8.47
N VAL A 57 -2.52 -16.78 -7.51
CA VAL A 57 -1.35 -17.42 -6.90
C VAL A 57 -0.63 -18.30 -7.91
N VAL A 58 -1.35 -19.06 -8.73
CA VAL A 58 -0.75 -19.90 -9.77
C VAL A 58 -0.04 -19.03 -10.82
N LEU A 59 -0.65 -17.90 -11.21
CA LEU A 59 -0.05 -16.95 -12.15
C LEU A 59 1.23 -16.33 -11.57
N ALA A 60 1.18 -15.84 -10.33
CA ALA A 60 2.32 -15.22 -9.66
C ALA A 60 3.44 -16.21 -9.35
N ASN A 61 3.12 -17.49 -9.16
CA ASN A 61 4.07 -18.56 -8.89
C ASN A 61 4.58 -19.23 -10.18
N LYS A 62 4.34 -18.62 -11.36
CA LYS A 62 5.01 -19.01 -12.61
C LYS A 62 6.48 -18.60 -12.49
N SER A 63 7.27 -19.53 -11.95
CA SER A 63 8.72 -19.56 -11.78
C SER A 63 9.47 -18.34 -12.34
N THR A 64 9.84 -17.42 -11.46
CA THR A 64 11.09 -16.68 -11.66
C THR A 64 12.23 -17.70 -11.63
N ILE A 65 13.10 -17.64 -12.64
CA ILE A 65 14.24 -18.56 -12.81
C ILE A 65 15.32 -18.30 -11.75
N GLU A 66 15.27 -17.15 -11.09
CA GLU A 66 16.30 -16.67 -10.17
C GLU A 66 15.85 -16.63 -8.71
N SER A 67 16.80 -16.85 -7.81
CA SER A 67 16.62 -16.73 -6.37
C SER A 67 16.25 -15.29 -5.99
N THR A 68 15.10 -15.11 -5.34
CA THR A 68 14.65 -13.81 -4.83
C THR A 68 14.94 -13.70 -3.34
N ILE A 69 15.57 -12.60 -2.91
CA ILE A 69 15.74 -12.28 -1.49
C ILE A 69 14.57 -11.40 -1.04
N ILE A 70 13.80 -11.88 -0.06
CA ILE A 70 12.70 -11.12 0.54
C ILE A 70 13.13 -10.68 1.93
N LEU A 71 13.20 -9.36 2.14
CA LEU A 71 13.57 -8.78 3.42
C LEU A 71 12.35 -8.70 4.37
N PRO A 72 12.56 -8.76 5.69
CA PRO A 72 11.48 -8.54 6.65
C PRO A 72 10.94 -7.10 6.55
N PRO A 73 9.65 -6.87 6.86
CA PRO A 73 9.08 -5.54 6.82
C PRO A 73 9.77 -4.63 7.83
N GLY A 74 10.14 -3.42 7.41
CA GLY A 74 10.91 -2.50 8.23
C GLY A 74 10.96 -1.09 7.69
N ASP A 75 11.86 -0.30 8.26
CA ASP A 75 12.17 1.05 7.82
C ASP A 75 13.14 0.98 6.63
N ILE A 76 12.75 1.60 5.51
CA ILE A 76 13.51 1.59 4.26
C ILE A 76 14.87 2.30 4.38
N SER A 77 15.00 3.24 5.33
CA SER A 77 16.26 3.96 5.57
C SER A 77 17.42 3.06 6.02
N ARG A 78 17.15 1.79 6.35
CA ARG A 78 18.14 0.79 6.77
C ARG A 78 18.72 -0.01 5.61
N LEU A 79 18.24 0.18 4.39
CA LEU A 79 18.79 -0.51 3.22
C LEU A 79 20.07 0.19 2.77
N ASP A 80 21.09 -0.61 2.50
CA ASP A 80 22.32 -0.14 1.88
C ASP A 80 22.07 0.30 0.43
N ALA A 81 22.99 1.09 -0.12
CA ALA A 81 23.01 1.44 -1.55
C ALA A 81 23.62 0.29 -2.39
N ASP A 82 24.10 0.59 -3.61
CA ASP A 82 24.70 -0.39 -4.56
C ASP A 82 23.73 -1.43 -5.14
N TYR A 83 22.63 -0.95 -5.71
CA TYR A 83 21.80 -1.76 -6.61
C TYR A 83 21.96 -1.28 -8.05
N ASP A 84 21.75 -2.16 -9.03
CA ASP A 84 21.68 -1.76 -10.44
C ASP A 84 20.42 -0.92 -10.71
N LEU A 85 19.29 -1.31 -10.11
CA LEU A 85 17.99 -0.64 -10.25
C LEU A 85 17.21 -0.62 -8.93
N VAL A 86 16.63 0.53 -8.62
CA VAL A 86 15.72 0.73 -7.49
C VAL A 86 14.37 1.20 -8.00
N TYR A 87 13.34 0.37 -7.80
CA TYR A 87 11.95 0.73 -8.09
C TYR A 87 11.23 1.15 -6.82
N LEU A 88 10.67 2.37 -6.82
CA LEU A 88 9.98 2.99 -5.70
C LEU A 88 8.50 3.14 -6.01
N ASP A 89 7.65 2.65 -5.11
CA ASP A 89 6.20 2.90 -5.10
C ASP A 89 5.77 3.33 -3.68
N PRO A 90 6.12 4.57 -3.28
CA PRO A 90 5.85 5.06 -1.93
C PRO A 90 4.34 5.35 -1.74
N PRO A 91 3.86 5.47 -0.49
CA PRO A 91 2.49 5.89 -0.25
C PRO A 91 2.21 7.28 -0.84
N TYR A 92 0.99 7.51 -1.32
CA TYR A 92 0.61 8.84 -1.83
C TYR A 92 -0.01 9.69 -0.72
N VAL A 93 0.62 10.82 -0.41
CA VAL A 93 0.07 11.81 0.53
C VAL A 93 -0.77 12.81 -0.24
N ASN A 94 -2.08 12.84 0.00
CA ASN A 94 -2.96 13.83 -0.62
C ASN A 94 -2.72 15.21 0.01
N GLY A 95 -2.69 16.26 -0.82
CA GLY A 95 -2.39 17.62 -0.37
C GLY A 95 -3.36 18.21 0.68
N SER A 96 -4.57 17.65 0.85
CA SER A 96 -5.68 18.24 1.62
C SER A 96 -6.20 17.41 2.81
N ARG A 97 -5.74 16.16 3.02
CA ARG A 97 -6.25 15.31 4.11
C ARG A 97 -5.14 14.45 4.71
N SER A 98 -5.01 14.48 6.04
CA SER A 98 -4.37 13.39 6.78
C SER A 98 -5.18 12.12 6.55
N GLY A 99 -4.67 11.20 5.73
CA GLY A 99 -5.31 9.90 5.54
C GLY A 99 -5.30 9.09 6.84
N GLU A 100 -6.28 8.20 7.01
CA GLU A 100 -6.16 7.15 8.03
C GLU A 100 -4.92 6.29 7.72
N ASP A 101 -4.13 6.06 8.76
CA ASP A 101 -2.89 5.30 8.78
C ASP A 101 -3.03 3.89 8.15
N TYR A 102 -2.02 3.47 7.38
CA TYR A 102 -1.96 2.14 6.75
C TYR A 102 -2.24 1.03 7.76
N LEU A 103 -1.56 1.04 8.91
CA LEU A 103 -1.75 0.01 9.92
C LEU A 103 -3.16 0.07 10.50
N THR A 104 -3.72 1.26 10.70
CA THR A 104 -5.12 1.42 11.11
C THR A 104 -6.09 0.77 10.10
N ARG A 105 -5.89 0.98 8.79
CA ARG A 105 -6.74 0.42 7.74
C ARG A 105 -6.61 -1.11 7.61
N TYR A 106 -5.40 -1.64 7.75
CA TYR A 106 -5.08 -3.04 7.46
C TYR A 106 -4.75 -3.88 8.72
N HIS A 107 -4.92 -3.34 9.93
CA HIS A 107 -4.55 -3.98 11.21
C HIS A 107 -5.02 -5.43 11.35
N PHE A 108 -6.17 -5.77 10.78
CA PHE A 108 -6.71 -7.13 10.82
C PHE A 108 -5.89 -8.09 9.96
N LEU A 109 -5.50 -7.70 8.75
CA LEU A 109 -4.67 -8.53 7.87
C LEU A 109 -3.23 -8.61 8.39
N GLU A 110 -2.68 -7.49 8.87
CA GLU A 110 -1.38 -7.43 9.54
C GLU A 110 -1.34 -8.29 10.80
N GLY A 111 -2.43 -8.31 11.56
CA GLY A 111 -2.57 -9.20 12.70
C GLY A 111 -2.60 -10.68 12.31
N LEU A 112 -3.29 -11.03 11.23
CA LEU A 112 -3.33 -12.40 10.71
C LEU A 112 -1.97 -12.86 10.17
N SER A 113 -1.16 -11.96 9.59
CA SER A 113 0.17 -12.31 9.09
C SER A 113 1.16 -12.66 10.21
N ASN A 114 0.97 -12.09 11.40
CA ASN A 114 1.77 -12.35 12.61
C ASN A 114 0.89 -12.76 13.80
N TYR A 115 0.07 -13.79 13.59
CA TYR A 115 -0.98 -14.19 14.54
C TYR A 115 -0.45 -14.46 15.96
N ALA A 116 0.73 -15.12 16.07
CA ALA A 116 1.34 -15.46 17.35
C ALA A 116 1.69 -14.24 18.22
N ASN A 117 2.02 -13.11 17.59
CA ASN A 117 2.38 -11.87 18.30
C ASN A 117 1.27 -10.82 18.27
N TRP A 118 0.18 -11.05 17.54
CA TRP A 118 -0.87 -10.05 17.32
C TRP A 118 -1.40 -9.46 18.63
N GLY A 119 -1.64 -10.27 19.66
CA GLY A 119 -2.10 -9.80 20.96
C GLY A 119 -1.20 -8.73 21.60
N LYS A 120 0.12 -8.84 21.42
CA LYS A 120 1.12 -7.89 21.96
C LYS A 120 1.17 -6.60 21.17
N GLU A 121 0.82 -6.65 19.90
CA GLU A 121 0.86 -5.51 18.98
C GLU A 121 -0.43 -4.67 19.02
N ILE A 122 -1.48 -5.14 19.70
CA ILE A 122 -2.75 -4.39 19.81
C ILE A 122 -2.57 -3.15 20.71
N ASN A 123 -3.04 -2.01 20.20
CA ASN A 123 -3.26 -0.83 21.01
C ASN A 123 -4.61 -0.96 21.75
N SER A 124 -4.55 -1.30 23.05
CA SER A 124 -5.74 -1.47 23.89
C SER A 124 -6.57 -0.19 24.05
N ALA A 125 -5.98 1.00 23.90
CA ALA A 125 -6.70 2.28 23.96
C ALA A 125 -7.44 2.62 22.66
N SER A 126 -7.09 1.98 21.53
CA SER A 126 -7.79 2.19 20.26
C SER A 126 -9.21 1.62 20.30
N PRO A 127 -10.26 2.36 19.88
CA PRO A 127 -11.64 1.87 19.85
C PRO A 127 -11.84 0.70 18.90
N ILE A 128 -10.95 0.57 17.90
CA ILE A 128 -10.93 -0.58 16.98
C ILE A 128 -9.91 -1.64 17.34
N LYS A 129 -9.15 -1.44 18.44
CA LYS A 129 -8.03 -2.31 18.81
C LYS A 129 -7.07 -2.49 17.61
N ALA A 130 -6.73 -1.37 16.97
CA ALA A 130 -5.73 -1.32 15.90
C ALA A 130 -4.36 -1.79 16.41
N LEU A 131 -3.42 -1.98 15.50
CA LEU A 131 -2.03 -2.18 15.88
C LEU A 131 -1.44 -0.90 16.47
N LYS A 132 -0.43 -1.04 17.33
CA LYS A 132 0.41 0.06 17.80
C LYS A 132 1.03 0.77 16.59
N SER A 133 0.98 2.10 16.62
CA SER A 133 1.63 2.91 15.59
C SER A 133 3.13 2.65 15.58
N ARG A 134 3.74 2.74 14.40
CA ARG A 134 5.19 2.65 14.22
C ARG A 134 5.68 3.99 13.71
N THR A 135 6.74 4.52 14.33
CA THR A 135 7.27 5.85 14.02
C THR A 135 7.54 5.99 12.52
N TYR A 136 8.35 5.09 11.94
CA TYR A 136 8.68 5.12 10.52
C TYR A 136 7.43 5.14 9.61
N ILE A 137 6.37 4.40 9.94
CA ILE A 137 5.12 4.43 9.17
C ILE A 137 4.42 5.78 9.28
N SER A 138 4.38 6.37 10.47
CA SER A 138 3.76 7.68 10.68
C SER A 138 4.53 8.83 10.02
N GLU A 139 5.86 8.69 9.89
CA GLU A 139 6.71 9.67 9.20
C GLU A 139 6.43 9.68 7.69
N TRP A 140 6.28 8.52 7.07
CA TRP A 140 5.86 8.39 5.66
C TRP A 140 4.43 8.89 5.39
N GLN A 141 3.62 9.18 6.42
CA GLN A 141 2.28 9.75 6.29
C GLN A 141 2.24 11.26 6.57
N SER A 142 3.27 11.78 7.24
CA SER A 142 3.41 13.21 7.51
C SER A 142 3.83 13.90 6.23
N LYS A 143 3.03 14.86 5.74
CA LYS A 143 3.31 15.61 4.51
C LYS A 143 4.75 16.15 4.47
N ARG A 144 5.22 16.77 5.56
CA ARG A 144 6.57 17.33 5.64
C ARG A 144 7.64 16.24 5.54
N MET A 145 7.54 15.22 6.38
CA MET A 145 8.56 14.17 6.46
C MET A 145 8.55 13.27 5.23
N PHE A 146 7.38 13.00 4.65
CA PHE A 146 7.24 12.22 3.43
C PHE A 146 8.11 12.76 2.29
N ARG A 147 8.08 14.09 2.05
CA ARG A 147 8.93 14.70 1.03
C ARG A 147 10.41 14.46 1.30
N GLU A 148 10.83 14.76 2.52
CA GLU A 148 12.23 14.66 2.94
C GLU A 148 12.72 13.21 2.81
N LEU A 149 11.99 12.26 3.39
CA LEU A 149 12.28 10.83 3.30
C LEU A 149 12.35 10.31 1.86
N LEU A 150 11.39 10.70 1.02
CA LEU A 150 11.40 10.31 -0.39
C LEU A 150 12.63 10.85 -1.13
N PHE A 151 12.95 12.12 -0.89
CA PHE A 151 14.06 12.79 -1.58
C PHE A 151 15.42 12.27 -1.11
N ASP A 152 15.56 11.99 0.18
CA ASP A 152 16.75 11.38 0.77
C ASP A 152 16.94 9.95 0.25
N LEU A 153 15.86 9.18 0.13
CA LEU A 153 15.90 7.83 -0.45
C LEU A 153 16.37 7.85 -1.91
N ILE A 154 15.81 8.75 -2.73
CA ILE A 154 16.25 8.94 -4.12
C ILE A 154 17.73 9.34 -4.19
N HIS A 155 18.17 10.24 -3.29
CA HIS A 155 19.56 10.68 -3.25
C HIS A 155 20.53 9.58 -2.83
N THR A 156 20.12 8.74 -1.87
CA THR A 156 20.90 7.59 -1.38
C THR A 156 21.17 6.60 -2.51
N HIS A 157 20.17 6.33 -3.33
CA HIS A 157 20.27 5.40 -4.47
C HIS A 157 20.61 6.08 -5.80
N ARG A 158 21.17 7.29 -5.79
CA ARG A 158 21.43 8.04 -7.03
C ARG A 158 22.44 7.36 -7.97
N GLN A 159 23.24 6.42 -7.48
CA GLN A 159 24.16 5.65 -8.33
C GLN A 159 23.45 4.49 -9.07
N SER A 160 22.22 4.14 -8.66
CA SER A 160 21.37 3.15 -9.33
C SER A 160 20.53 3.81 -10.44
N ILE A 161 19.95 2.99 -11.31
CA ILE A 161 18.76 3.41 -12.06
C ILE A 161 17.61 3.56 -11.08
N VAL A 162 17.08 4.75 -10.89
CA VAL A 162 15.94 4.98 -9.99
C VAL A 162 14.66 5.15 -10.79
N VAL A 163 13.69 4.29 -10.53
CA VAL A 163 12.34 4.36 -11.10
C VAL A 163 11.35 4.67 -9.98
N LEU A 164 10.58 5.73 -10.12
CA LEU A 164 9.55 6.11 -9.15
C LEU A 164 8.17 6.11 -9.80
N SER A 165 7.30 5.22 -9.32
CA SER A 165 5.87 5.23 -9.60
C SER A 165 5.17 6.24 -8.71
N TYR A 166 4.32 7.07 -9.31
CA TYR A 166 3.67 8.15 -8.60
C TYR A 166 2.30 8.52 -9.17
N LEU A 167 1.53 9.28 -8.40
CA LEU A 167 0.20 9.74 -8.79
C LEU A 167 0.18 11.26 -8.94
N ALA A 168 -0.30 11.75 -10.09
CA ALA A 168 -0.50 13.18 -10.28
C ALA A 168 -1.53 13.73 -9.28
N GLY A 169 -1.23 14.91 -8.71
CA GLY A 169 -2.05 15.54 -7.68
C GLY A 169 -1.77 15.08 -6.24
N ALA A 170 -0.87 14.11 -6.04
CA ALA A 170 -0.29 13.83 -4.73
C ALA A 170 0.77 14.89 -4.34
N TYR A 171 1.20 14.86 -3.09
CA TYR A 171 2.27 15.69 -2.55
C TYR A 171 3.51 14.85 -2.20
N PRO A 172 4.74 15.24 -2.59
CA PRO A 172 5.11 16.40 -3.41
C PRO A 172 4.50 16.36 -4.80
N ASN A 173 4.40 17.52 -5.44
CA ASN A 173 3.83 17.59 -6.79
C ASN A 173 4.83 17.10 -7.85
N GLU A 174 4.34 16.88 -9.08
CA GLU A 174 5.14 16.36 -10.19
C GLU A 174 6.39 17.21 -10.47
N GLU A 175 6.26 18.53 -10.48
CA GLU A 175 7.34 19.46 -10.78
C GLU A 175 8.43 19.41 -9.70
N GLU A 176 8.03 19.35 -8.42
CA GLU A 176 8.96 19.19 -7.29
C GLU A 176 9.80 17.91 -7.44
N ILE A 177 9.15 16.79 -7.77
CA ILE A 177 9.83 15.50 -7.96
C ILE A 177 10.74 15.56 -9.20
N ALA A 178 10.25 16.07 -10.34
CA ALA A 178 11.04 16.19 -11.57
C ALA A 178 12.30 17.04 -11.34
N ASN A 179 12.18 18.14 -10.61
CA ASN A 179 13.30 19.00 -10.27
C ASN A 179 14.30 18.31 -9.34
N HIS A 180 13.83 17.50 -8.39
CA HIS A 180 14.72 16.68 -7.55
C HIS A 180 15.47 15.63 -8.37
N PHE A 181 14.79 14.95 -9.32
CA PHE A 181 15.44 14.01 -10.23
C PHE A 181 16.51 14.69 -11.08
N ARG A 182 16.22 15.85 -11.69
CA ARG A 182 17.21 16.60 -12.51
C ARG A 182 18.45 17.05 -11.73
N LYS A 183 18.35 17.18 -10.41
CA LYS A 183 19.50 17.50 -9.55
C LYS A 183 20.36 16.27 -9.21
N ASN A 184 19.79 15.08 -9.27
CA ASN A 184 20.45 13.85 -8.83
C ASN A 184 20.89 12.93 -9.98
N PHE A 185 20.32 13.12 -11.18
CA PHE A 185 20.56 12.25 -12.33
C PHE A 185 20.94 13.05 -13.58
N GLN A 186 21.89 12.52 -14.36
CA GLN A 186 22.28 13.08 -15.66
C GLN A 186 21.16 12.97 -16.70
N CYS A 187 20.44 11.85 -16.72
CA CYS A 187 19.32 11.62 -17.61
C CYS A 187 18.04 11.40 -16.82
N VAL A 188 16.98 12.13 -17.17
CA VAL A 188 15.67 12.06 -16.51
C VAL A 188 14.56 11.93 -17.54
N SER A 189 13.71 10.92 -17.37
CA SER A 189 12.47 10.75 -18.13
C SER A 189 11.26 10.77 -17.20
N VAL A 190 10.17 11.41 -17.64
CA VAL A 190 8.89 11.44 -16.93
C VAL A 190 7.81 10.99 -17.89
N LEU A 191 7.26 9.80 -17.65
CA LEU A 191 6.16 9.24 -18.43
C LEU A 191 4.84 9.47 -17.71
N LYS A 192 3.77 9.67 -18.49
CA LYS A 192 2.41 9.88 -17.96
C LYS A 192 1.43 8.93 -18.60
N LYS A 193 0.48 8.42 -17.82
CA LYS A 193 -0.59 7.57 -18.32
C LYS A 193 -1.93 7.94 -17.68
N ASP A 194 -2.92 8.19 -18.53
CA ASP A 194 -4.31 8.33 -18.10
C ASP A 194 -4.84 6.99 -17.57
N PHE A 195 -5.38 7.00 -16.36
CA PHE A 195 -6.04 5.86 -15.74
C PHE A 195 -7.50 6.18 -15.40
N SER A 196 -8.41 5.34 -15.90
CA SER A 196 -9.84 5.45 -15.66
C SER A 196 -10.25 4.41 -14.62
N HIS A 197 -10.53 4.82 -13.38
CA HIS A 197 -11.25 3.93 -12.47
C HIS A 197 -12.75 3.99 -12.77
N ALA A 198 -13.41 2.83 -12.85
CA ALA A 198 -14.85 2.71 -13.12
C ALA A 198 -15.77 3.52 -12.16
N LEU A 199 -15.25 4.01 -11.03
CA LEU A 199 -15.99 4.74 -10.00
C LEU A 199 -15.41 6.13 -9.68
N ALA A 200 -14.35 6.59 -10.38
CA ALA A 200 -13.75 7.90 -10.10
C ALA A 200 -14.48 9.02 -10.86
N LYS A 201 -14.78 10.12 -10.19
CA LYS A 201 -15.40 11.32 -10.79
C LYS A 201 -14.49 12.07 -11.77
N GLY A 202 -13.22 11.69 -11.89
CA GLY A 202 -12.26 12.32 -12.78
C GLY A 202 -11.15 11.34 -13.19
N LYS A 203 -10.43 11.68 -14.26
CA LYS A 203 -9.26 10.93 -14.71
C LYS A 203 -8.15 11.04 -13.67
N LYS A 204 -7.57 9.91 -13.29
CA LYS A 204 -6.30 9.90 -12.56
C LYS A 204 -5.17 9.81 -13.58
N ILE A 205 -4.03 10.43 -13.29
CA ILE A 205 -2.85 10.35 -14.14
C ILE A 205 -1.75 9.69 -13.30
N GLU A 206 -1.29 8.54 -13.75
CA GLU A 206 -0.10 7.87 -13.21
C GLU A 206 1.15 8.47 -13.84
N LEU A 207 2.18 8.61 -13.04
CA LEU A 207 3.47 9.19 -13.40
C LEU A 207 4.55 8.13 -13.15
N LEU A 208 5.52 8.05 -14.07
CA LEU A 208 6.71 7.23 -13.90
C LEU A 208 7.95 8.11 -14.14
N PHE A 209 8.71 8.35 -13.08
CA PHE A 209 9.99 9.05 -13.16
C PHE A 209 11.11 8.03 -13.29
N ILE A 210 12.07 8.28 -14.19
CA ILE A 210 13.23 7.43 -14.40
C ILE A 210 14.46 8.33 -14.36
N GLY A 211 15.39 8.03 -13.46
CA GLY A 211 16.66 8.73 -13.29
C GLY A 211 17.85 7.80 -13.52
N ILE A 212 18.83 8.25 -14.31
CA ILE A 212 20.03 7.47 -14.66
C ILE A 212 21.25 8.39 -14.58
N ASN A 213 22.30 7.91 -13.91
CA ASN A 213 23.65 8.44 -14.01
C ASN A 213 24.46 7.48 -14.89
N ALA A 214 24.99 7.95 -16.01
CA ALA A 214 25.84 7.16 -16.90
C ALA A 214 27.23 6.96 -16.31
#